data_AF-A0A8H8MHT2-F1
#
_entry.id   AF-A0A8H8MHT2-F1
#
_cell.length_a   1.000
_cell.length_b   1.000
_cell.length_c   1.000
_cell.angle_alpha   90.00
_cell.angle_beta   90.00
_cell.angle_gamma   90.00
#
_symmetry.space_group_name_H-M   'P 1'
#
loop_
_entity.id
_entity.type
_entity.pdbx_description
1 polymer ?
#
loop_
_entity_poly.entity_id
_entity_poly.type
_entity_poly.pdbx_seq_one_letter_code
_entity_poly.pdbx_strand_id
1 'polypeptide(L)'
;MAIKHVNEFNTMEIRPWNKPRAKNEKDIVNPFIASRIPMGLNFLDIDHSKPLQIKAHIDNMTDTLMPAVHLDASGDTILYSAGCSWLDIVGESDRDFQWGPCGFYSGDKPTAEITFDRPFNRPPKVIVWIDELNLSEKKNWRLKAYAENVTKTGFTLCAPHTNDTTVLGIGTCWIACPDNRSHISIGNFNTADSGASCHGQQNSKSIKFDKKFDCAPRVFLALSGFDIDGGSNLRIKTYTKNVTASGMEVHIDTWGDTRMNSGIASYIAFQEY
;
A
#
# COMPACT_ATOMS: atom_id res chain seq x y z
N MET A 1 2.59 -21.49 -7.48
CA MET A 1 2.02 -20.65 -6.42
C MET A 1 2.92 -19.43 -6.34
N ALA A 2 2.40 -18.26 -6.70
CA ALA A 2 3.20 -17.06 -6.78
C ALA A 2 3.56 -16.51 -5.39
N ILE A 3 2.59 -16.36 -4.49
CA ILE A 3 2.82 -15.68 -3.21
C ILE A 3 3.10 -16.69 -2.10
N LYS A 4 4.17 -16.51 -1.33
CA LYS A 4 4.56 -17.40 -0.22
C LYS A 4 4.38 -16.72 1.13
N HIS A 5 4.92 -15.52 1.29
CA HIS A 5 4.85 -14.80 2.56
C HIS A 5 4.36 -13.37 2.37
N VAL A 6 3.71 -12.88 3.43
CA VAL A 6 3.51 -11.46 3.68
C VAL A 6 4.45 -11.12 4.80
N ASN A 7 5.25 -10.09 4.58
CA ASN A 7 6.17 -9.58 5.56
C ASN A 7 5.83 -8.12 5.85
N GLU A 8 6.22 -7.66 7.02
CA GLU A 8 5.97 -6.31 7.48
C GLU A 8 7.22 -5.77 8.18
N PHE A 9 7.35 -4.45 8.13
CA PHE A 9 8.36 -3.72 8.88
C PHE A 9 7.73 -2.44 9.40
N ASN A 10 7.94 -2.16 10.69
CA ASN A 10 7.64 -0.88 11.30
C ASN A 10 8.92 -0.28 11.91
N THR A 11 9.14 1.02 11.69
CA THR A 11 10.33 1.69 12.23
C THR A 11 10.39 1.66 13.76
N MET A 12 9.24 1.46 14.43
CA MET A 12 9.17 1.27 15.88
C MET A 12 9.84 -0.01 16.39
N GLU A 13 10.13 -0.98 15.50
CA GLU A 13 10.88 -2.19 15.84
C GLU A 13 12.36 -1.91 16.11
N ILE A 14 12.92 -0.86 15.50
CA ILE A 14 14.36 -0.54 15.58
C ILE A 14 14.65 0.73 16.37
N ARG A 15 13.63 1.53 16.68
CA ARG A 15 13.76 2.75 17.49
C ARG A 15 12.41 3.15 18.09
N PRO A 16 12.38 3.89 19.22
CA PRO A 16 11.13 4.47 19.70
C PRO A 16 10.62 5.57 18.75
N TRP A 17 9.30 5.75 18.67
CA TRP A 17 8.63 6.71 17.79
C TRP A 17 9.04 8.17 18.06
N ASN A 18 9.35 8.50 19.32
CA ASN A 18 9.72 9.86 19.75
C ASN A 18 11.17 10.24 19.48
N LYS A 19 11.92 9.41 18.74
CA LYS A 19 13.27 9.70 18.23
C LYS A 19 13.23 9.64 16.70
N PRO A 20 12.62 10.64 16.03
CA PRO A 20 12.46 10.63 14.58
C PRO A 20 13.82 10.51 13.87
N ARG A 21 13.84 9.75 12.78
CA ARG A 21 15.02 9.56 11.92
C ARG A 21 14.60 9.51 10.46
N ALA A 22 15.39 10.16 9.61
CA ALA A 22 15.17 10.16 8.17
C ALA A 22 15.39 8.76 7.57
N LYS A 23 16.45 8.06 7.98
CA LYS A 23 16.82 6.75 7.44
C LYS A 23 16.45 5.62 8.40
N ASN A 24 15.77 4.59 7.89
CA ASN A 24 15.29 3.46 8.69
C ASN A 24 15.36 2.18 7.88
N GLU A 25 16.20 1.24 8.32
CA GLU A 25 16.43 -0.01 7.60
C GLU A 25 16.37 -1.22 8.53
N LYS A 26 16.01 -2.37 7.97
CA LYS A 26 16.06 -3.67 8.64
C LYS A 26 16.48 -4.74 7.64
N ASP A 27 17.53 -5.48 7.98
CA ASP A 27 17.99 -6.61 7.17
C ASP A 27 16.85 -7.63 6.98
N ILE A 28 16.72 -8.13 5.75
CA ILE A 28 15.74 -9.16 5.41
C ILE A 28 16.48 -10.47 5.09
N VAL A 29 16.07 -11.54 5.77
CA VAL A 29 16.60 -12.88 5.52
C VAL A 29 15.80 -13.50 4.39
N ASN A 30 16.51 -13.91 3.33
CA ASN A 30 16.00 -14.71 2.23
C ASN A 30 14.93 -14.04 1.33
N PRO A 31 15.23 -12.94 0.63
CA PRO A 31 14.36 -12.55 -0.46
C PRO A 31 14.84 -13.32 -1.69
N PHE A 32 13.94 -14.11 -2.26
CA PHE A 32 14.14 -14.66 -3.60
C PHE A 32 14.66 -13.55 -4.53
N ILE A 33 15.46 -13.91 -5.53
CA ILE A 33 15.97 -12.97 -6.55
C ILE A 33 14.79 -12.54 -7.45
N ALA A 34 13.89 -11.73 -6.91
CA ALA A 34 12.92 -10.96 -7.68
C ALA A 34 13.56 -9.60 -7.94
N SER A 35 13.57 -9.17 -9.20
CA SER A 35 14.05 -7.84 -9.58
C SER A 35 13.22 -6.72 -8.94
N ARG A 36 11.97 -7.02 -8.55
CA ARG A 36 11.02 -6.10 -7.91
C ARG A 36 10.10 -6.85 -6.96
N ILE A 37 9.96 -6.34 -5.74
CA ILE A 37 9.06 -6.89 -4.72
C ILE A 37 7.87 -5.94 -4.58
N PRO A 38 6.61 -6.41 -4.72
CA PRO A 38 5.44 -5.57 -4.47
C PRO A 38 5.37 -5.19 -2.99
N MET A 39 5.45 -3.90 -2.71
CA MET A 39 5.53 -3.31 -1.37
C MET A 39 4.64 -2.08 -1.29
N GLY A 40 4.07 -1.81 -0.13
CA GLY A 40 3.27 -0.61 0.10
C GLY A 40 3.31 -0.13 1.55
N LEU A 41 3.04 1.17 1.74
CA LEU A 41 2.94 1.80 3.05
C LEU A 41 1.66 1.34 3.76
N ASN A 42 1.76 1.00 5.04
CA ASN A 42 0.62 0.58 5.87
C ASN A 42 0.48 1.39 7.17
N PHE A 43 1.47 2.21 7.52
CA PHE A 43 1.48 3.01 8.74
C PHE A 43 2.29 4.28 8.51
N LEU A 44 1.77 5.44 8.94
CA LEU A 44 2.44 6.74 8.88
C LEU A 44 2.16 7.54 10.16
N ASP A 45 3.21 8.08 10.77
CA ASP A 45 3.18 9.14 11.79
C ASP A 45 4.23 10.19 11.42
N ILE A 46 3.77 11.30 10.82
CA ILE A 46 4.66 12.32 10.26
C ILE A 46 4.17 13.72 10.68
N ASP A 47 5.13 14.56 11.07
CA ASP A 47 4.86 15.94 11.47
C ASP A 47 4.21 16.76 10.36
N HIS A 48 3.16 17.52 10.70
CA HIS A 48 2.43 18.32 9.71
C HIS A 48 3.12 19.64 9.34
N SER A 49 4.05 20.11 10.17
CA SER A 49 4.66 21.44 10.01
C SER A 49 5.74 21.45 8.92
N LYS A 50 6.08 20.26 8.42
CA LYS A 50 7.10 19.99 7.41
C LYS A 50 6.48 19.29 6.18
N PRO A 51 7.15 19.34 5.02
CA PRO A 51 6.76 18.51 3.88
C PRO A 51 6.71 17.03 4.26
N LEU A 52 5.84 16.27 3.61
CA LEU A 52 5.74 14.82 3.75
C LEU A 52 6.51 14.15 2.61
N GLN A 53 7.70 13.64 2.89
CA GLN A 53 8.49 12.87 1.93
C GLN A 53 8.84 11.53 2.57
N ILE A 54 8.28 10.44 2.05
CA ILE A 54 8.55 9.10 2.53
C ILE A 54 8.50 8.09 1.39
N LYS A 55 9.41 7.10 1.42
CA LYS A 55 9.47 5.99 0.48
C LYS A 55 9.70 4.66 1.21
N ALA A 56 8.86 3.68 0.92
CA ALA A 56 9.11 2.28 1.21
C ALA A 56 9.87 1.64 0.03
N HIS A 57 11.01 1.02 0.29
CA HIS A 57 11.77 0.30 -0.75
C HIS A 57 12.61 -0.83 -0.17
N ILE A 58 13.09 -1.72 -1.02
CA ILE A 58 14.07 -2.75 -0.67
C ILE A 58 15.33 -2.46 -1.49
N ASP A 59 16.50 -2.75 -0.92
CA ASP A 59 17.76 -2.67 -1.65
C ASP A 59 17.72 -3.42 -2.97
N ASN A 60 18.56 -3.00 -3.92
CA ASN A 60 18.68 -3.73 -5.15
C ASN A 60 19.19 -5.15 -4.87
N MET A 61 18.28 -6.10 -5.10
CA MET A 61 18.45 -7.52 -4.82
C MET A 61 19.57 -8.19 -5.62
N THR A 62 20.00 -7.58 -6.73
CA THR A 62 21.10 -8.12 -7.57
C THR A 62 22.48 -7.79 -7.04
N ASP A 63 22.60 -6.77 -6.18
CA ASP A 63 23.89 -6.17 -5.82
C ASP A 63 24.28 -6.45 -4.36
N THR A 64 23.34 -7.02 -3.57
CA THR A 64 23.47 -7.09 -2.11
C THR A 64 23.29 -8.51 -1.59
N LEU A 65 24.29 -9.03 -0.86
CA LEU A 65 24.25 -10.35 -0.22
C LEU A 65 23.27 -10.41 0.97
N MET A 66 23.01 -9.26 1.59
CA MET A 66 22.08 -9.07 2.71
C MET A 66 21.26 -7.80 2.46
N PRO A 67 20.22 -7.88 1.61
CA PRO A 67 19.36 -6.73 1.34
C PRO A 67 18.60 -6.31 2.60
N ALA A 68 18.25 -5.03 2.68
CA ALA A 68 17.41 -4.47 3.73
C ALA A 68 16.12 -3.88 3.14
N VAL A 69 15.07 -3.87 3.96
CA VAL A 69 13.88 -3.06 3.74
C VAL A 69 14.08 -1.69 4.37
N HIS A 70 13.64 -0.65 3.65
CA HIS A 70 13.83 0.75 3.99
C HIS A 70 12.50 1.49 4.09
N LEU A 71 12.40 2.36 5.09
CA LEU A 71 11.33 3.33 5.29
C LEU A 71 11.95 4.71 5.49
N ASP A 72 12.24 5.36 4.37
CA ASP A 72 13.09 6.54 4.36
C ASP A 72 12.29 7.80 4.12
N ALA A 73 12.56 8.81 4.95
CA ALA A 73 12.17 10.18 4.72
C ALA A 73 13.31 11.01 4.11
N SER A 74 12.95 12.07 3.39
CA SER A 74 13.88 13.01 2.76
C SER A 74 13.50 14.47 3.02
N GLY A 75 14.38 15.40 2.64
CA GLY A 75 14.16 16.82 2.88
C GLY A 75 14.02 17.15 4.36
N ASP A 76 13.06 18.00 4.70
CA ASP A 76 12.78 18.45 6.07
C ASP A 76 11.76 17.58 6.82
N THR A 77 11.36 16.44 6.25
CA THR A 77 10.32 15.58 6.84
C THR A 77 10.75 15.05 8.21
N ILE A 78 9.89 15.25 9.22
CA ILE A 78 10.07 14.68 10.56
C ILE A 78 9.24 13.40 10.68
N LEU A 79 9.90 12.26 10.44
CA LEU A 79 9.30 10.92 10.45
C LEU A 79 9.31 10.31 11.86
N TYR A 80 8.23 10.44 12.62
CA TYR A 80 8.09 9.81 13.94
C TYR A 80 8.05 8.29 13.82
N SER A 81 7.17 7.75 12.97
CA SER A 81 7.18 6.33 12.64
C SER A 81 6.51 6.04 11.30
N ALA A 82 6.84 4.89 10.71
CA ALA A 82 6.22 4.38 9.50
C ALA A 82 6.21 2.86 9.50
N GLY A 83 5.41 2.29 8.61
CA GLY A 83 5.39 0.87 8.34
C GLY A 83 5.07 0.56 6.88
N CYS A 84 5.54 -0.60 6.43
CA CYS A 84 5.20 -1.18 5.15
C CYS A 84 4.89 -2.67 5.29
N SER A 85 4.18 -3.19 4.29
CA SER A 85 4.05 -4.63 4.03
C SER A 85 4.60 -4.93 2.64
N TRP A 86 5.05 -6.16 2.41
CA TRP A 86 5.42 -6.63 1.07
C TRP A 86 5.11 -8.10 0.85
N LEU A 87 5.03 -8.47 -0.43
CA LEU A 87 4.73 -9.82 -0.89
C LEU A 87 6.00 -10.54 -1.33
N ASP A 88 6.31 -11.66 -0.69
CA ASP A 88 7.29 -12.60 -1.21
C ASP A 88 6.64 -13.41 -2.32
N ILE A 89 6.83 -12.97 -3.56
CA ILE A 89 6.39 -13.68 -4.74
C ILE A 89 7.53 -14.59 -5.23
N VAL A 90 7.36 -15.91 -5.15
CA VAL A 90 8.29 -16.94 -5.60
C VAL A 90 8.33 -16.96 -7.14
N GLY A 91 9.18 -16.08 -7.66
CA GLY A 91 9.71 -16.10 -9.02
C GLY A 91 8.68 -15.83 -10.13
N GLU A 92 9.21 -15.53 -11.31
CA GLU A 92 8.47 -15.34 -12.57
C GLU A 92 7.73 -16.61 -13.07
N SER A 93 7.66 -17.66 -12.23
CA SER A 93 7.13 -18.98 -12.59
C SER A 93 5.60 -19.06 -12.59
N ASP A 94 4.92 -18.29 -11.72
CA ASP A 94 3.46 -18.14 -11.77
C ASP A 94 3.13 -16.98 -12.71
N ARG A 95 3.11 -17.28 -14.02
CA ARG A 95 2.87 -16.33 -15.12
C ARG A 95 1.56 -15.54 -15.02
N ASP A 96 0.68 -15.97 -14.12
CA ASP A 96 -0.61 -15.35 -13.87
C ASP A 96 -0.50 -14.06 -13.03
N PHE A 97 0.63 -13.79 -12.37
CA PHE A 97 0.84 -12.52 -11.67
C PHE A 97 1.72 -11.60 -12.48
N GLN A 98 1.30 -10.34 -12.52
CA GLN A 98 2.11 -9.24 -13.03
C GLN A 98 1.97 -8.08 -12.06
N TRP A 99 3.07 -7.39 -11.80
CA TRP A 99 3.11 -6.25 -10.90
C TRP A 99 4.17 -5.27 -11.39
N GLY A 100 4.07 -4.03 -10.92
CA GLY A 100 5.06 -3.03 -11.26
C GLY A 100 4.88 -1.73 -10.49
N PRO A 101 5.92 -0.89 -10.49
CA PRO A 101 5.81 0.47 -10.00
C PRO A 101 5.18 1.38 -11.06
N CYS A 102 4.58 2.47 -10.60
CA CYS A 102 4.19 3.62 -11.42
C CYS A 102 4.24 4.87 -10.53
N GLY A 103 4.86 5.94 -10.99
CA GLY A 103 4.97 7.18 -10.24
C GLY A 103 4.46 8.38 -11.03
N PHE A 104 3.95 9.37 -10.32
CA PHE A 104 3.54 10.66 -10.86
C PHE A 104 4.20 11.78 -10.08
N TYR A 105 4.80 12.73 -10.77
CA TYR A 105 5.52 13.85 -10.18
C TYR A 105 4.93 15.18 -10.64
N SER A 106 5.36 16.27 -10.01
CA SER A 106 4.88 17.62 -10.32
C SER A 106 4.90 17.92 -11.82
N GLY A 107 3.72 18.17 -12.39
CA GLY A 107 3.52 18.45 -13.82
C GLY A 107 3.02 17.27 -14.64
N ASP A 108 3.10 16.04 -14.10
CA ASP A 108 2.56 14.85 -14.75
C ASP A 108 1.02 14.86 -14.75
N LYS A 109 0.45 14.20 -15.76
CA LYS A 109 -0.96 13.81 -15.67
C LYS A 109 -1.07 12.73 -14.57
N PRO A 110 -2.10 12.78 -13.70
CA PRO A 110 -2.28 11.78 -12.64
C PRO A 110 -2.85 10.46 -13.20
N THR A 111 -2.54 10.12 -14.44
CA THR A 111 -2.98 8.89 -15.11
C THR A 111 -1.87 8.34 -16.01
N ALA A 112 -1.76 7.01 -16.06
CA ALA A 112 -0.81 6.31 -16.91
C ALA A 112 -1.45 5.05 -17.50
N GLU A 113 -1.19 4.79 -18.78
CA GLU A 113 -1.57 3.53 -19.43
C GLU A 113 -0.52 2.47 -19.14
N ILE A 114 -0.94 1.39 -18.48
CA ILE A 114 -0.08 0.27 -18.12
C ILE A 114 -0.36 -0.89 -19.07
N THR A 115 0.66 -1.33 -19.79
CA THR A 115 0.61 -2.55 -20.60
C THR A 115 1.11 -3.72 -19.77
N PHE A 116 0.36 -4.82 -19.75
CA PHE A 116 0.84 -6.07 -19.17
C PHE A 116 1.92 -6.67 -20.08
N ASP A 117 3.05 -7.11 -19.51
CA ASP A 117 4.09 -7.86 -20.23
C ASP A 117 3.51 -9.05 -20.99
N ARG A 118 2.44 -9.65 -20.44
CA ARG A 118 1.72 -10.78 -20.99
C ARG A 118 0.21 -10.52 -20.97
N PRO A 119 -0.50 -10.63 -22.10
CA PRO A 119 -1.96 -10.54 -22.08
C PRO A 119 -2.59 -11.66 -21.24
N PHE A 120 -3.62 -11.31 -20.47
CA PHE A 120 -4.46 -12.27 -19.76
C PHE A 120 -5.54 -12.85 -20.69
N ASN A 121 -6.04 -14.04 -20.36
CA ASN A 121 -7.14 -14.68 -21.12
C ASN A 121 -8.48 -13.92 -20.99
N ARG A 122 -8.66 -13.20 -19.87
CA ARG A 122 -9.81 -12.35 -19.51
C ARG A 122 -9.28 -11.14 -18.73
N PRO A 123 -10.00 -10.01 -18.65
CA PRO A 123 -9.58 -8.90 -17.79
C PRO A 123 -9.26 -9.41 -16.36
N PRO A 124 -8.04 -9.18 -15.85
CA PRO A 124 -7.67 -9.59 -14.50
C PRO A 124 -8.33 -8.67 -13.45
N LYS A 125 -8.21 -9.05 -12.18
CA LYS A 125 -8.40 -8.10 -11.09
C LYS A 125 -7.10 -7.33 -10.89
N VAL A 126 -7.21 -6.01 -10.76
CA VAL A 126 -6.06 -5.11 -10.53
C VAL A 126 -6.34 -4.26 -9.30
N ILE A 127 -5.34 -4.15 -8.43
CA ILE A 127 -5.32 -3.18 -7.33
C ILE A 127 -4.05 -2.36 -7.42
N VAL A 128 -4.09 -1.17 -6.83
CA VAL A 128 -3.00 -0.20 -6.81
C VAL A 128 -2.92 0.36 -5.41
N TRP A 129 -1.72 0.48 -4.87
CA TRP A 129 -1.46 1.07 -3.56
C TRP A 129 -0.24 2.00 -3.62
N ILE A 130 0.02 2.69 -2.52
CA ILE A 130 1.04 3.73 -2.41
C ILE A 130 2.29 3.17 -1.73
N ASP A 131 3.46 3.44 -2.31
CA ASP A 131 4.78 3.10 -1.74
C ASP A 131 5.67 4.33 -1.51
N GLU A 132 5.33 5.48 -2.11
CA GLU A 132 6.04 6.74 -1.95
C GLU A 132 5.07 7.92 -1.93
N LEU A 133 5.35 8.90 -1.05
CA LEU A 133 4.62 10.16 -0.97
C LEU A 133 5.63 11.31 -0.92
N ASN A 134 5.36 12.35 -1.69
CA ASN A 134 6.02 13.64 -1.63
C ASN A 134 4.95 14.74 -1.73
N LEU A 135 4.49 15.24 -0.58
CA LEU A 135 3.43 16.24 -0.45
C LEU A 135 3.96 17.48 0.25
N SER A 136 3.45 18.65 -0.14
CA SER A 136 3.76 19.89 0.59
C SER A 136 3.13 19.93 1.97
N GLU A 137 3.64 20.81 2.83
CA GLU A 137 3.07 21.14 4.12
C GLU A 137 1.80 22.03 4.01
N LYS A 138 1.11 22.22 5.16
CA LYS A 138 0.08 23.25 5.41
C LYS A 138 -1.20 23.16 4.56
N LYS A 139 -1.43 22.03 3.91
CA LYS A 139 -2.60 21.73 3.10
C LYS A 139 -3.19 20.40 3.53
N ASN A 140 -4.47 20.18 3.24
CA ASN A 140 -5.08 18.88 3.46
C ASN A 140 -4.41 17.85 2.55
N TRP A 141 -4.39 16.60 2.97
CA TRP A 141 -3.81 15.51 2.20
C TRP A 141 -4.93 14.61 1.70
N ARG A 142 -5.23 14.74 0.42
CA ARG A 142 -6.36 14.10 -0.26
C ARG A 142 -5.90 13.53 -1.58
N LEU A 143 -5.69 12.23 -1.59
CA LEU A 143 -5.19 11.50 -2.74
C LEU A 143 -5.70 10.06 -2.71
N LYS A 144 -5.74 9.44 -3.88
CA LYS A 144 -6.02 8.01 -4.03
C LYS A 144 -5.30 7.47 -5.24
N ALA A 145 -5.05 6.17 -5.26
CA ALA A 145 -4.48 5.40 -6.34
C ALA A 145 -5.40 4.20 -6.62
N TYR A 146 -5.76 3.99 -7.89
CA TYR A 146 -6.60 2.86 -8.31
C TYR A 146 -6.40 2.54 -9.79
N ALA A 147 -6.90 1.39 -10.22
CA ALA A 147 -6.95 0.99 -11.63
C ALA A 147 -8.37 1.15 -12.18
N GLU A 148 -8.47 1.62 -13.42
CA GLU A 148 -9.71 1.64 -14.21
C GLU A 148 -9.45 1.14 -15.63
N ASN A 149 -10.52 0.96 -16.42
CA ASN A 149 -10.43 0.50 -17.81
C ASN A 149 -9.61 -0.79 -17.99
N VAL A 150 -9.74 -1.73 -17.03
CA VAL A 150 -8.97 -2.98 -17.05
C VAL A 150 -9.40 -3.85 -18.22
N THR A 151 -8.45 -4.17 -19.08
CA THR A 151 -8.59 -5.06 -20.23
C THR A 151 -7.70 -6.29 -20.09
N LYS A 152 -7.68 -7.16 -21.11
CA LYS A 152 -6.77 -8.30 -21.16
C LYS A 152 -5.30 -7.89 -21.32
N THR A 153 -5.03 -6.72 -21.86
CA THR A 153 -3.68 -6.28 -22.27
C THR A 153 -3.12 -5.16 -21.41
N GLY A 154 -3.95 -4.54 -20.57
CA GLY A 154 -3.52 -3.42 -19.74
C GLY A 154 -4.66 -2.77 -18.98
N PHE A 155 -4.38 -1.64 -18.36
CA PHE A 155 -5.32 -0.83 -17.61
C PHE A 155 -4.83 0.63 -17.52
N THR A 156 -5.73 1.54 -17.16
CA THR A 156 -5.36 2.92 -16.80
C THR A 156 -5.13 2.98 -15.29
N LEU A 157 -3.91 3.34 -14.86
CA LEU A 157 -3.60 3.64 -13.46
C LEU A 157 -3.93 5.11 -13.19
N CYS A 158 -4.70 5.38 -12.14
CA CYS A 158 -5.16 6.72 -11.77
C CYS A 158 -4.70 7.09 -10.36
N ALA A 159 -4.10 8.27 -10.21
CA ALA A 159 -3.64 8.84 -8.93
C ALA A 159 -4.20 10.26 -8.67
N PRO A 160 -5.54 10.48 -8.70
CA PRO A 160 -6.11 11.81 -8.55
C PRO A 160 -5.91 12.37 -7.14
N HIS A 161 -5.80 13.70 -7.08
CA HIS A 161 -5.74 14.50 -5.87
C HIS A 161 -6.61 15.75 -6.03
N THR A 162 -6.97 16.40 -4.92
CA THR A 162 -7.76 17.64 -4.94
C THR A 162 -6.87 18.87 -5.00
N ASN A 163 -7.44 20.02 -5.37
CA ASN A 163 -6.70 21.29 -5.46
C ASN A 163 -6.15 21.79 -4.11
N ASP A 164 -6.73 21.33 -3.00
CA ASP A 164 -6.26 21.62 -1.65
C ASP A 164 -5.20 20.62 -1.16
N THR A 165 -4.67 19.77 -2.04
CA THR A 165 -3.46 18.96 -1.83
C THR A 165 -2.42 19.35 -2.87
N THR A 166 -1.19 19.62 -2.44
CA THR A 166 -0.07 19.85 -3.36
C THR A 166 0.82 18.60 -3.38
N VAL A 167 0.67 17.81 -4.44
CA VAL A 167 1.45 16.58 -4.69
C VAL A 167 2.67 16.96 -5.53
N LEU A 168 3.86 16.76 -4.98
CA LEU A 168 5.13 16.87 -5.70
C LEU A 168 5.56 15.53 -6.30
N GLY A 169 5.14 14.43 -5.67
CA GLY A 169 5.38 13.07 -6.11
C GLY A 169 4.47 12.07 -5.40
N ILE A 170 4.05 11.04 -6.11
CA ILE A 170 3.39 9.86 -5.57
C ILE A 170 3.93 8.64 -6.31
N GLY A 171 4.47 7.69 -5.56
CA GLY A 171 4.84 6.37 -6.06
C GLY A 171 3.75 5.37 -5.71
N THR A 172 3.49 4.49 -6.65
CA THR A 172 2.50 3.44 -6.53
C THR A 172 3.08 2.11 -6.98
N CYS A 173 2.55 1.04 -6.43
CA CYS A 173 2.74 -0.30 -6.95
C CYS A 173 1.37 -0.92 -7.26
N TRP A 174 1.31 -1.64 -8.36
CA TRP A 174 0.12 -2.35 -8.81
C TRP A 174 0.39 -3.84 -8.91
N ILE A 175 -0.66 -4.64 -8.79
CA ILE A 175 -0.63 -6.07 -9.07
C ILE A 175 -1.90 -6.49 -9.80
N ALA A 176 -1.74 -7.39 -10.76
CA ALA A 176 -2.79 -8.00 -11.54
C ALA A 176 -2.77 -9.51 -11.34
N CYS A 177 -3.94 -10.10 -11.10
CA CYS A 177 -4.12 -11.54 -11.04
C CYS A 177 -5.45 -11.99 -11.69
N PRO A 178 -5.57 -13.24 -12.15
CA PRO A 178 -6.81 -13.72 -12.78
C PRO A 178 -7.98 -13.73 -11.80
N ASP A 179 -9.19 -13.43 -12.27
CA ASP A 179 -10.40 -13.39 -11.43
C ASP A 179 -10.86 -14.77 -10.91
N ASN A 180 -10.35 -15.85 -11.50
CA ASN A 180 -10.87 -17.19 -11.34
C ASN A 180 -10.07 -18.05 -10.35
N ARG A 181 -9.00 -17.53 -9.74
CA ARG A 181 -8.23 -18.25 -8.71
C ARG A 181 -9.09 -18.49 -7.46
N SER A 182 -9.15 -19.72 -6.97
CA SER A 182 -9.94 -20.09 -5.78
C SER A 182 -9.22 -19.79 -4.46
N HIS A 183 -7.88 -19.85 -4.48
CA HIS A 183 -7.01 -19.59 -3.34
C HIS A 183 -6.62 -18.10 -3.20
N ILE A 184 -7.33 -17.19 -3.88
CA ILE A 184 -7.06 -15.75 -3.82
C ILE A 184 -8.33 -14.93 -3.75
N SER A 185 -8.32 -13.92 -2.89
CA SER A 185 -9.29 -12.84 -2.85
C SER A 185 -8.55 -11.51 -2.85
N ILE A 186 -8.97 -10.59 -3.69
CA ILE A 186 -8.30 -9.31 -3.93
C ILE A 186 -9.35 -8.23 -4.07
N GLY A 187 -9.08 -7.06 -3.50
CA GLY A 187 -10.01 -5.95 -3.54
C GLY A 187 -9.53 -4.72 -2.81
N ASN A 188 -10.46 -3.77 -2.65
CA ASN A 188 -10.24 -2.52 -1.95
C ASN A 188 -11.21 -2.39 -0.78
N PHE A 189 -10.77 -1.66 0.23
CA PHE A 189 -11.58 -1.18 1.34
C PHE A 189 -11.56 0.35 1.33
N ASN A 190 -12.73 0.97 1.46
CA ASN A 190 -12.85 2.41 1.66
C ASN A 190 -13.73 2.65 2.89
N THR A 191 -13.23 3.43 3.85
CA THR A 191 -13.99 3.75 5.07
C THR A 191 -15.26 4.54 4.75
N ALA A 192 -15.28 5.32 3.67
CA ALA A 192 -16.47 6.06 3.23
C ALA A 192 -17.62 5.13 2.80
N ASP A 193 -17.33 3.88 2.39
CA ASP A 193 -18.36 2.90 1.98
C ASP A 193 -19.11 2.30 3.17
N SER A 194 -18.75 2.65 4.41
CA SER A 194 -19.48 2.21 5.61
C SER A 194 -20.72 3.05 5.88
N GLY A 195 -20.81 4.26 5.31
CA GLY A 195 -21.83 5.26 5.65
C GLY A 195 -21.70 5.84 7.07
N ALA A 196 -20.76 5.33 7.89
CA ALA A 196 -20.45 5.84 9.20
C ALA A 196 -19.48 7.03 9.11
N SER A 197 -19.56 7.94 10.08
CA SER A 197 -18.57 9.00 10.19
C SER A 197 -17.20 8.39 10.48
N CYS A 198 -16.25 8.74 9.63
CA CYS A 198 -14.83 8.40 9.71
C CYS A 198 -14.03 9.29 10.68
N HIS A 199 -14.69 10.26 11.34
CA HIS A 199 -14.07 11.12 12.35
C HIS A 199 -13.70 10.36 13.63
N GLY A 200 -14.19 9.13 13.80
CA GLY A 200 -13.71 8.22 14.82
C GLY A 200 -12.25 7.81 14.57
N GLN A 201 -11.51 7.55 15.65
CA GLN A 201 -10.12 7.08 15.56
C GLN A 201 -10.02 5.62 15.09
N GLN A 202 -11.10 4.85 15.24
CA GLN A 202 -11.16 3.45 14.85
C GLN A 202 -12.19 3.29 13.74
N ASN A 203 -11.75 2.90 12.55
CA ASN A 203 -12.63 2.71 11.40
C ASN A 203 -12.42 1.32 10.83
N SER A 204 -13.40 0.46 11.00
CA SER A 204 -13.33 -0.92 10.54
C SER A 204 -14.55 -1.35 9.75
N LYS A 205 -14.35 -2.37 8.92
CA LYS A 205 -15.43 -3.06 8.21
C LYS A 205 -15.08 -4.51 8.01
N SER A 206 -16.09 -5.36 8.16
CA SER A 206 -15.98 -6.77 7.78
C SER A 206 -16.03 -6.91 6.27
N ILE A 207 -15.04 -7.58 5.70
CA ILE A 207 -14.95 -7.96 4.30
C ILE A 207 -15.20 -9.46 4.21
N LYS A 208 -16.17 -9.85 3.38
CA LYS A 208 -16.40 -11.24 3.01
C LYS A 208 -15.56 -11.53 1.77
N PHE A 209 -14.80 -12.62 1.79
CA PHE A 209 -14.07 -13.07 0.61
C PHE A 209 -15.06 -13.62 -0.42
N ASP A 210 -14.81 -13.32 -1.70
CA ASP A 210 -15.63 -13.81 -2.82
C ASP A 210 -15.74 -15.34 -2.84
N LYS A 211 -14.69 -16.01 -2.36
CA LYS A 211 -14.62 -17.46 -2.21
C LYS A 211 -14.15 -17.79 -0.80
N LYS A 212 -14.74 -18.84 -0.23
CA LYS A 212 -14.30 -19.39 1.04
C LYS A 212 -12.99 -20.17 0.84
N PHE A 213 -12.00 -19.89 1.67
CA PHE A 213 -10.75 -20.62 1.78
C PHE A 213 -10.92 -21.89 2.64
N ASP A 214 -9.97 -22.80 2.59
CA ASP A 214 -9.96 -24.00 3.45
C ASP A 214 -9.52 -23.64 4.88
N CYS A 215 -8.66 -22.63 5.03
CA CYS A 215 -8.19 -22.09 6.30
C CYS A 215 -8.07 -20.56 6.24
N ALA A 216 -7.71 -19.91 7.35
CA ALA A 216 -7.49 -18.47 7.36
C ALA A 216 -6.33 -18.10 6.42
N PRO A 217 -6.54 -17.24 5.40
CA PRO A 217 -5.49 -16.86 4.46
C PRO A 217 -4.47 -15.93 5.12
N ARG A 218 -3.30 -15.82 4.50
CA ARG A 218 -2.39 -14.68 4.71
C ARG A 218 -2.94 -13.47 3.97
N VAL A 219 -2.80 -12.27 4.55
CA VAL A 219 -3.33 -11.04 3.95
C VAL A 219 -2.24 -9.99 3.85
N PHE A 220 -1.99 -9.52 2.63
CA PHE A 220 -1.28 -8.27 2.37
C PHE A 220 -2.26 -7.11 2.36
N LEU A 221 -1.85 -5.98 2.92
CA LEU A 221 -2.65 -4.77 3.00
C LEU A 221 -1.74 -3.55 2.91
N ALA A 222 -2.11 -2.59 2.08
CA ALA A 222 -1.41 -1.32 1.94
C ALA A 222 -2.39 -0.16 1.69
N LEU A 223 -2.00 1.05 2.06
CA LEU A 223 -2.76 2.26 1.82
C LEU A 223 -2.81 2.58 0.33
N SER A 224 -4.00 2.88 -0.17
CA SER A 224 -4.25 3.27 -1.56
C SER A 224 -4.85 4.66 -1.65
N GLY A 225 -5.09 5.33 -0.54
CA GLY A 225 -5.58 6.70 -0.51
C GLY A 225 -6.05 7.11 0.88
N PHE A 226 -6.16 8.41 1.08
CA PHE A 226 -6.72 8.99 2.29
C PHE A 226 -7.14 10.44 2.02
N ASP A 227 -8.08 10.91 2.83
CA ASP A 227 -8.46 12.31 2.99
C ASP A 227 -8.29 12.66 4.47
N ILE A 228 -7.24 13.41 4.77
CA ILE A 228 -6.85 13.79 6.14
C ILE A 228 -6.61 15.30 6.18
N ASP A 229 -7.12 15.95 7.23
CA ASP A 229 -6.93 17.37 7.46
C ASP A 229 -5.45 17.68 7.78
N GLY A 230 -4.89 18.71 7.14
CA GLY A 230 -3.47 19.08 7.28
C GLY A 230 -3.11 19.89 8.52
N GLY A 231 -4.07 20.09 9.45
CA GLY A 231 -3.91 20.91 10.65
C GLY A 231 -3.25 20.21 11.83
N SER A 232 -2.89 18.93 11.67
CA SER A 232 -2.31 18.05 12.69
C SER A 232 -1.45 17.00 11.98
N ASN A 233 -0.59 16.28 12.71
CA ASN A 233 0.29 15.27 12.12
C ASN A 233 -0.49 14.27 11.25
N LEU A 234 0.13 13.82 10.17
CA LEU A 234 -0.40 12.69 9.40
C LEU A 234 -0.24 11.43 10.23
N ARG A 235 -1.36 10.92 10.76
CA ARG A 235 -1.40 9.69 11.54
C ARG A 235 -2.44 8.74 10.96
N ILE A 236 -1.98 7.69 10.29
CA ILE A 236 -2.84 6.71 9.67
C ILE A 236 -2.17 5.34 9.72
N LYS A 237 -2.96 4.31 10.00
CA LYS A 237 -2.51 2.92 9.89
C LYS A 237 -3.62 2.05 9.33
N THR A 238 -3.25 1.06 8.54
CA THR A 238 -4.16 0.01 8.08
C THR A 238 -3.65 -1.36 8.50
N TYR A 239 -4.55 -2.21 8.97
CA TYR A 239 -4.23 -3.56 9.43
C TYR A 239 -5.49 -4.44 9.39
N THR A 240 -5.31 -5.76 9.52
CA THR A 240 -6.43 -6.71 9.60
C THR A 240 -6.59 -7.29 11.00
N LYS A 241 -7.82 -7.68 11.33
CA LYS A 241 -8.18 -8.48 12.50
C LYS A 241 -9.15 -9.58 12.09
N ASN A 242 -9.30 -10.58 12.95
CA ASN A 242 -10.34 -11.61 12.81
C ASN A 242 -10.34 -12.28 11.43
N VAL A 243 -9.15 -12.59 10.90
CA VAL A 243 -9.00 -13.25 9.60
C VAL A 243 -9.46 -14.70 9.74
N THR A 244 -10.44 -15.09 8.93
CA THR A 244 -11.04 -16.42 8.88
C THR A 244 -11.03 -16.93 7.45
N ALA A 245 -11.39 -18.20 7.24
CA ALA A 245 -11.58 -18.77 5.91
C ALA A 245 -12.60 -18.02 5.03
N SER A 246 -13.54 -17.27 5.62
CA SER A 246 -14.64 -16.62 4.88
C SER A 246 -14.52 -15.11 4.76
N GLY A 247 -13.61 -14.49 5.50
CA GLY A 247 -13.49 -13.04 5.52
C GLY A 247 -12.52 -12.54 6.58
N MET A 248 -12.47 -11.24 6.71
CA MET A 248 -11.61 -10.53 7.65
C MET A 248 -12.25 -9.21 8.08
N GLU A 249 -11.76 -8.63 9.15
CA GLU A 249 -12.02 -7.24 9.49
C GLU A 249 -10.83 -6.38 9.05
N VAL A 250 -11.08 -5.35 8.25
CA VAL A 250 -10.05 -4.38 7.85
C VAL A 250 -10.24 -3.11 8.65
N HIS A 251 -9.13 -2.58 9.18
CA HIS A 251 -9.08 -1.33 9.92
C HIS A 251 -8.29 -0.29 9.13
N ILE A 252 -8.76 0.96 9.15
CA ILE A 252 -7.98 2.15 8.79
C ILE A 252 -8.16 3.16 9.91
N ASP A 253 -7.20 3.20 10.80
CA ASP A 253 -7.30 3.94 12.05
C ASP A 253 -6.43 5.19 12.01
N THR A 254 -6.85 6.20 12.76
CA THR A 254 -6.09 7.40 13.07
C THR A 254 -5.96 7.57 14.59
N TRP A 255 -5.13 8.49 15.08
CA TRP A 255 -4.97 8.72 16.52
C TRP A 255 -4.49 10.14 16.82
N GLY A 256 -4.54 10.51 18.10
CA GLY A 256 -4.21 11.86 18.54
C GLY A 256 -5.26 12.87 18.09
N ASP A 257 -4.79 14.01 17.58
CA ASP A 257 -5.59 15.12 17.06
C ASP A 257 -5.88 15.03 15.55
N THR A 258 -5.43 13.96 14.90
CA THR A 258 -5.63 13.73 13.46
C THR A 258 -7.09 13.50 13.12
N ARG A 259 -7.58 14.22 12.10
CA ARG A 259 -8.94 14.11 11.57
C ARG A 259 -8.91 13.50 10.18
N MET A 260 -9.51 12.32 10.05
CA MET A 260 -9.65 11.61 8.79
C MET A 260 -11.08 11.71 8.27
N ASN A 261 -11.23 12.05 6.99
CA ASN A 261 -12.49 12.09 6.24
C ASN A 261 -12.70 10.84 5.37
N SER A 262 -11.62 10.17 4.97
CA SER A 262 -11.69 8.83 4.39
C SER A 262 -10.30 8.18 4.38
N GLY A 263 -10.29 6.85 4.29
CA GLY A 263 -9.10 6.06 4.11
C GLY A 263 -9.41 4.90 3.18
N ILE A 264 -8.46 4.59 2.31
CA ILE A 264 -8.57 3.53 1.31
C ILE A 264 -7.37 2.60 1.46
N ALA A 265 -7.62 1.29 1.48
CA ALA A 265 -6.59 0.27 1.48
C ALA A 265 -6.88 -0.80 0.42
N SER A 266 -5.85 -1.28 -0.25
CA SER A 266 -5.93 -2.45 -1.13
C SER A 266 -5.42 -3.68 -0.41
N TYR A 267 -6.07 -4.82 -0.63
CA TYR A 267 -5.69 -6.09 -0.01
C TYR A 267 -5.55 -7.23 -1.02
N ILE A 268 -4.67 -8.18 -0.69
CA ILE A 268 -4.63 -9.50 -1.30
C ILE A 268 -4.62 -10.53 -0.18
N ALA A 269 -5.64 -11.37 -0.14
CA ALA A 269 -5.71 -12.55 0.70
C ALA A 269 -5.37 -13.79 -0.14
N PHE A 270 -4.45 -14.63 0.34
CA PHE A 270 -4.08 -15.87 -0.32
C PHE A 270 -3.89 -17.01 0.68
N GLN A 271 -4.20 -18.22 0.23
CA GLN A 271 -4.04 -19.44 1.01
C GLN A 271 -2.89 -20.29 0.43
N GLU A 272 -1.91 -20.64 1.26
CA GLU A 272 -0.93 -21.70 0.96
C GLU A 272 -1.58 -23.08 1.04
N TYR A 273 -1.26 -23.94 0.08
CA TYR A 273 -1.69 -25.35 0.07
C TYR A 273 -0.77 -26.21 0.92
#